data_AF-A0A2D6JGR3-F1
#
_entry.id   AF-A0A2D6JGR3-F1
#
_cell.length_a   1.000
_cell.length_b   1.000
_cell.length_c   1.000
_cell.angle_alpha   90.00
_cell.angle_beta   90.00
_cell.angle_gamma   90.00
#
_symmetry.space_group_name_H-M   'P 1'
#
loop_
_entity.id
_entity.type
_entity.pdbx_description
1 polymer ?
#
loop_
_entity_poly.entity_id
_entity_poly.type
_entity_poly.pdbx_seq_one_letter_code
_entity_poly.pdbx_strand_id
1 'polypeptide(L)'
;MWISNFFSPGTWTLFNPPGAKDKNYHFVKLNRLGKIYSPFALFGHMFFASSADNFAAYGEPLFAPENLKVLEVERNQRSRQYFNFFIDLIFRKKTGTSSDWGNYLRLENESGQQIILKHLKFDIPCQVGDWVKKGQFLAHVGSSGNCHVPGLGLSVEVKQGLDSIHLLNTKLRNGDQPDLYKPQQSKAFTNLWEMSQEKPQI
;
A
#
# COMPACT_ATOMS: atom_id res chain seq x y z
N MET A 1 -16.83 6.50 4.44
CA MET A 1 -15.40 6.80 4.27
C MET A 1 -15.02 6.95 2.80
N TRP A 2 -14.29 8.01 2.45
CA TRP A 2 -13.75 8.24 1.10
C TRP A 2 -12.24 7.94 1.13
N ILE A 3 -11.85 6.76 0.66
CA ILE A 3 -10.45 6.31 0.70
C ILE A 3 -9.55 7.18 -0.18
N SER A 4 -10.11 7.79 -1.23
CA SER A 4 -9.41 8.72 -2.12
C SER A 4 -8.74 9.88 -1.37
N ASN A 5 -9.29 10.30 -0.22
CA ASN A 5 -8.77 11.45 0.53
C ASN A 5 -7.54 11.12 1.39
N PHE A 6 -7.13 9.85 1.47
CA PHE A 6 -5.84 9.51 2.06
C PHE A 6 -4.67 9.98 1.20
N PHE A 7 -4.88 10.03 -0.12
CA PHE A 7 -3.81 10.16 -1.08
C PHE A 7 -3.51 11.61 -1.42
N SER A 8 -2.24 11.89 -1.66
CA SER A 8 -1.82 13.12 -2.32
C SER A 8 -2.35 13.18 -3.77
N PRO A 9 -2.46 14.38 -4.37
CA PRO A 9 -2.89 14.54 -5.76
C PRO A 9 -2.08 13.69 -6.75
N GLY A 10 -2.77 13.15 -7.75
CA GLY A 10 -2.20 12.32 -8.81
C GLY A 10 -3.01 11.04 -9.01
N THR A 11 -2.55 10.19 -9.92
CA THR A 11 -3.23 8.94 -10.24
C THR A 11 -2.68 7.81 -9.39
N TRP A 12 -3.56 7.16 -8.65
CA TRP A 12 -3.25 5.98 -7.85
C TRP A 12 -3.98 4.78 -8.43
N THR A 13 -3.36 3.61 -8.37
CA THR A 13 -3.98 2.36 -8.81
C THR A 13 -3.82 1.27 -7.77
N LEU A 14 -4.75 0.32 -7.81
CA LEU A 14 -4.67 -0.87 -6.98
C LEU A 14 -3.68 -1.86 -7.61
N PHE A 15 -2.60 -2.14 -6.89
CA PHE A 15 -1.62 -3.15 -7.21
C PHE A 15 -1.74 -4.29 -6.20
N ASN A 16 -2.64 -5.23 -6.45
CA ASN A 16 -2.71 -6.45 -5.66
C ASN A 16 -1.71 -7.47 -6.23
N PRO A 17 -0.54 -7.67 -5.59
CA PRO A 17 0.32 -8.77 -6.00
C PRO A 17 -0.43 -10.09 -5.77
N PRO A 18 -0.13 -11.14 -6.54
CA PRO A 18 -0.83 -12.41 -6.38
C PRO A 18 -0.62 -12.98 -4.96
N GLY A 19 -1.67 -13.60 -4.41
CA GLY A 19 -1.69 -14.04 -3.01
C GLY A 19 -1.98 -12.92 -1.99
N ALA A 20 -2.45 -11.75 -2.42
CA ALA A 20 -3.10 -10.79 -1.53
C ALA A 20 -4.41 -11.38 -0.98
N LYS A 21 -4.56 -11.42 0.35
CA LYS A 21 -5.79 -11.89 1.01
C LYS A 21 -6.89 -10.84 0.89
N ASP A 22 -8.15 -11.28 0.92
CA ASP A 22 -9.31 -10.41 0.99
C ASP A 22 -9.13 -9.33 2.07
N LYS A 23 -9.49 -8.09 1.74
CA LYS A 23 -9.40 -6.89 2.62
C LYS A 23 -7.99 -6.34 2.89
N ASN A 24 -6.97 -6.77 2.14
CA ASN A 24 -5.67 -6.10 2.07
C ASN A 24 -5.48 -5.51 0.68
N TYR A 25 -5.60 -4.18 0.57
CA TYR A 25 -5.38 -3.45 -0.66
C TYR A 25 -3.97 -2.87 -0.65
N HIS A 26 -3.29 -2.92 -1.79
CA HIS A 26 -1.99 -2.27 -1.92
C HIS A 26 -2.05 -1.26 -3.07
N PHE A 27 -1.90 0.02 -2.73
CA PHE A 27 -2.02 1.13 -3.66
C PHE A 27 -0.65 1.65 -4.06
N VAL A 28 -0.48 1.92 -5.35
CA VAL A 28 0.73 2.51 -5.90
C VAL A 28 0.37 3.73 -6.73
N LYS A 29 1.24 4.74 -6.72
CA LYS A 29 1.08 5.95 -7.53
C LYS A 29 1.68 5.73 -8.91
N LEU A 30 0.97 6.17 -9.93
CA LEU A 30 1.45 6.16 -11.30
C LEU A 30 2.27 7.42 -11.57
N ASN A 31 3.33 7.29 -12.36
CA ASN A 31 4.07 8.42 -12.87
C ASN A 31 3.25 9.20 -13.92
N ARG A 32 3.81 10.31 -14.44
CA ARG A 32 3.17 11.13 -15.48
C ARG A 32 2.81 10.39 -16.78
N LEU A 33 3.41 9.21 -17.00
CA LEU A 33 3.12 8.33 -18.14
C LEU A 33 2.05 7.27 -17.83
N GLY A 34 1.40 7.34 -16.66
CA GLY A 34 0.41 6.36 -16.24
C GLY A 34 1.00 4.99 -15.90
N LYS A 35 2.30 4.91 -15.56
CA LYS A 35 2.99 3.65 -15.25
C LYS A 35 3.51 3.65 -13.83
N ILE A 36 3.54 2.47 -13.20
CA ILE A 36 4.16 2.25 -11.87
C ILE A 36 5.67 2.48 -11.96
N TYR A 37 6.26 2.12 -13.10
CA TYR A 37 7.68 2.25 -13.38
C TYR A 37 7.93 3.11 -14.63
N SER A 38 9.04 3.83 -14.65
CA SER A 38 9.67 4.17 -15.93
C SER A 38 10.26 2.89 -16.56
N PRO A 39 10.42 2.81 -17.90
CA PRO A 39 11.03 1.64 -18.54
C PRO A 39 12.43 1.29 -17.96
N PHE A 40 13.24 2.31 -17.66
CA PHE A 40 14.55 2.12 -17.02
C PHE A 40 14.44 1.64 -15.57
N ALA A 41 13.48 2.14 -14.79
CA ALA A 41 13.26 1.66 -13.42
C ALA A 41 12.72 0.23 -13.39
N LEU A 42 11.91 -0.18 -14.38
CA LEU A 42 11.45 -1.56 -14.53
C LEU A 42 12.61 -2.49 -14.87
N PHE A 43 13.44 -2.11 -15.85
CA PHE A 43 14.63 -2.87 -16.20
C PHE A 43 15.61 -2.96 -15.02
N GLY A 44 15.86 -1.84 -14.35
CA GLY A 44 16.63 -1.78 -13.12
C GLY A 44 16.05 -2.67 -12.02
N HIS A 45 14.74 -2.68 -11.82
CA HIS A 45 14.10 -3.53 -10.81
C HIS A 45 14.19 -5.02 -11.14
N MET A 46 14.15 -5.39 -12.43
CA MET A 46 14.28 -6.78 -12.88
C MET A 46 15.73 -7.28 -12.76
N PHE A 47 16.72 -6.51 -13.20
CA PHE A 47 18.10 -7.02 -13.34
C PHE A 47 19.09 -6.46 -12.31
N PHE A 48 18.73 -5.40 -11.60
CA PHE A 48 19.59 -4.68 -10.67
C PHE A 48 18.83 -4.26 -9.39
N ALA A 49 19.47 -3.44 -8.56
CA ALA A 49 18.82 -2.78 -7.45
C ALA A 49 18.22 -1.44 -7.91
N SER A 50 16.89 -1.31 -7.88
CA SER A 50 16.20 -0.03 -8.14
C SER A 50 16.00 0.73 -6.83
N SER A 51 16.36 2.02 -6.81
CA SER A 51 16.11 2.88 -5.65
C SER A 51 14.61 3.02 -5.38
N ALA A 52 14.22 3.12 -4.12
CA ALA A 52 12.86 3.46 -3.68
C ALA A 52 12.38 4.79 -4.27
N ASP A 53 13.30 5.76 -4.48
CA ASP A 53 12.99 7.07 -5.07
C ASP A 53 12.55 6.98 -6.55
N ASN A 54 12.80 5.84 -7.21
CA ASN A 54 12.32 5.63 -8.58
C ASN A 54 10.81 5.32 -8.65
N PHE A 55 10.16 5.11 -7.50
CA PHE A 55 8.74 4.80 -7.42
C PHE A 55 7.96 6.06 -7.01
N ALA A 56 7.00 6.46 -7.84
CA ALA A 56 6.23 7.69 -7.62
C ALA A 56 5.45 7.70 -6.30
N ALA A 57 5.15 6.52 -5.71
CA ALA A 57 4.48 6.43 -4.43
C ALA A 57 5.40 6.72 -3.24
N TYR A 58 6.71 6.49 -3.37
CA TYR A 58 7.63 6.56 -2.25
C TYR A 58 7.78 8.00 -1.74
N GLY A 59 7.59 8.20 -0.44
CA GLY A 59 7.66 9.51 0.20
C GLY A 59 6.42 10.38 -0.01
N GLU A 60 5.39 9.91 -0.70
CA GLU A 60 4.14 10.67 -0.86
C GLU A 60 3.43 10.85 0.49
N PRO A 61 2.92 12.05 0.79
CA PRO A 61 2.22 12.32 2.04
C PRO A 61 0.84 11.68 2.04
N LEU A 62 0.43 11.23 3.22
CA LEU A 62 -0.90 10.71 3.50
C LEU A 62 -1.64 11.67 4.43
N PHE A 63 -2.94 11.86 4.17
CA PHE A 63 -3.79 12.77 4.94
C PHE A 63 -5.00 12.04 5.52
N ALA A 64 -5.56 12.53 6.62
CA ALA A 64 -6.76 11.94 7.20
C ALA A 64 -8.00 12.26 6.33
N PRO A 65 -8.79 11.28 5.86
CA PRO A 65 -9.97 11.54 5.04
C PRO A 65 -11.16 12.08 5.84
N GLU A 66 -11.15 11.85 7.16
CA GLU A 66 -12.15 12.24 8.14
C GLU A 66 -11.45 12.38 9.51
N ASN A 67 -12.20 12.71 10.56
CA ASN A 67 -11.64 12.72 11.91
C ASN A 67 -11.42 11.28 12.37
N LEU A 68 -10.22 10.98 12.88
CA LEU A 68 -9.84 9.63 13.29
C LEU A 68 -9.15 9.67 14.64
N LYS A 69 -9.29 8.60 15.40
CA LYS A 69 -8.52 8.33 16.61
C LYS A 69 -7.37 7.39 16.27
N VAL A 70 -6.17 7.69 16.75
CA VAL A 70 -5.00 6.81 16.60
C VAL A 70 -5.06 5.73 17.66
N LEU A 71 -5.15 4.47 17.23
CA LEU A 71 -5.20 3.31 18.12
C LEU A 71 -3.81 2.69 18.32
N GLU A 72 -3.03 2.57 17.25
CA GLU A 72 -1.69 1.96 17.29
C GLU A 72 -0.76 2.67 16.32
N VAL A 73 0.52 2.76 16.70
CA VAL A 73 1.58 3.29 15.85
C VAL A 73 2.81 2.41 15.98
N GLU A 74 3.32 1.90 14.87
CA GLU A 74 4.56 1.12 14.82
C GLU A 74 5.62 1.85 14.00
N ARG A 75 6.84 1.94 14.53
CA ARG A 75 7.96 2.68 13.94
C ARG A 75 9.28 1.91 13.99
N ASN A 76 9.28 0.60 14.20
CA ASN A 76 10.53 -0.12 14.44
C ASN A 76 11.33 -0.50 13.19
N GLN A 77 10.88 -0.17 11.97
CA GLN A 77 11.55 -0.59 10.73
C GLN A 77 11.98 0.57 9.85
N ARG A 78 13.23 0.55 9.39
CA ARG A 78 13.67 1.48 8.35
C ARG A 78 13.02 1.10 7.02
N SER A 79 12.58 2.12 6.27
CA SER A 79 12.16 1.92 4.88
C SER A 79 13.33 1.42 4.04
N ARG A 80 13.09 0.35 3.28
CA ARG A 80 14.06 -0.21 2.36
C ARG A 80 14.32 0.75 1.20
N GLN A 81 15.60 0.95 0.89
CA GLN A 81 16.03 1.90 -0.14
C GLN A 81 16.20 1.26 -1.52
N TYR A 82 16.39 -0.05 -1.61
CA TYR A 82 16.75 -0.71 -2.87
C TYR A 82 15.95 -1.98 -3.08
N PHE A 83 15.34 -2.14 -4.24
CA PHE A 83 14.48 -3.27 -4.61
C PHE A 83 15.05 -4.05 -5.77
N ASN A 84 14.96 -5.37 -5.70
CA ASN A 84 15.28 -6.25 -6.81
C ASN A 84 14.22 -7.35 -6.86
N PHE A 85 13.53 -7.46 -8.00
CA PHE A 85 12.36 -8.32 -8.12
C PHE A 85 12.68 -9.79 -7.82
N PHE A 86 13.75 -10.34 -8.38
CA PHE A 86 14.10 -11.76 -8.18
C PHE A 86 14.54 -12.06 -6.76
N ILE A 87 15.36 -11.18 -6.17
CA ILE A 87 15.78 -11.33 -4.76
C ILE A 87 14.54 -11.26 -3.86
N ASP A 88 13.62 -10.35 -4.15
CA ASP A 88 12.43 -10.13 -3.34
C ASP A 88 11.43 -11.27 -3.45
N LEU A 89 11.41 -11.95 -4.60
CA LEU A 89 10.54 -13.08 -4.85
C LEU A 89 11.08 -14.36 -4.19
N ILE A 90 12.39 -14.58 -4.24
CA ILE A 90 13.04 -15.81 -3.75
C ILE A 90 13.23 -15.76 -2.23
N PHE A 91 13.67 -14.62 -1.69
CA PHE A 91 14.17 -14.56 -0.31
C PHE A 91 13.18 -13.99 0.70
N ARG A 92 12.06 -13.38 0.29
CA ARG A 92 11.09 -12.81 1.23
C ARG A 92 10.00 -13.81 1.59
N LYS A 93 10.22 -14.54 2.68
CA LYS A 93 9.18 -15.34 3.33
C LYS A 93 8.17 -14.42 4.02
N LYS A 94 6.88 -14.58 3.68
CA LYS A 94 5.77 -14.00 4.44
C LYS A 94 5.70 -14.71 5.80
N THR A 95 5.76 -13.95 6.88
CA THR A 95 5.63 -14.50 8.23
C THR A 95 4.17 -14.55 8.67
N GLY A 96 3.29 -13.76 8.04
CA GLY A 96 1.89 -13.63 8.41
C GLY A 96 1.67 -12.79 9.69
N THR A 97 2.73 -12.18 10.22
CA THR A 97 2.69 -11.39 11.47
C THR A 97 2.62 -9.88 11.19
N SER A 98 2.42 -9.06 12.21
CA SER A 98 2.48 -7.59 12.10
C SER A 98 3.84 -7.09 11.60
N SER A 99 4.91 -7.88 11.76
CA SER A 99 6.23 -7.59 11.17
C SER A 99 6.17 -7.46 9.65
N ASP A 100 5.24 -8.14 8.97
CA ASP A 100 5.07 -8.03 7.51
C ASP A 100 4.49 -6.67 7.12
N TRP A 101 3.78 -5.97 8.01
CA TRP A 101 3.19 -4.66 7.74
C TRP A 101 4.23 -3.53 7.79
N GLY A 102 5.37 -3.77 8.46
CA GLY A 102 6.39 -2.75 8.70
C GLY A 102 5.89 -1.66 9.63
N ASN A 103 6.30 -0.42 9.39
CA ASN A 103 5.72 0.73 10.08
C ASN A 103 4.27 0.88 9.65
N TYR A 104 3.38 1.08 10.61
CA TYR A 104 1.96 1.16 10.35
C TYR A 104 1.24 2.11 11.31
N LEU A 105 0.06 2.54 10.88
CA LEU A 105 -0.91 3.26 11.68
C LEU A 105 -2.23 2.49 11.71
N ARG A 106 -2.73 2.20 12.92
CA ARG A 106 -4.11 1.74 13.12
C ARG A 106 -4.93 2.92 13.61
N LEU A 107 -5.97 3.26 12.86
CA LEU A 107 -6.85 4.38 13.09
C LEU A 107 -8.29 3.87 13.27
N GLU A 108 -9.11 4.59 14.01
CA GLU A 108 -10.53 4.30 14.18
C GLU A 108 -11.35 5.55 13.93
N ASN A 109 -12.46 5.41 13.21
CA ASN A 109 -13.39 6.50 13.01
C ASN A 109 -14.55 6.48 14.03
N GLU A 110 -15.39 7.51 14.02
CA GLU A 110 -16.52 7.64 14.94
C GLU A 110 -17.53 6.48 14.84
N SER A 111 -17.60 5.80 13.68
CA SER A 111 -18.45 4.62 13.47
C SER A 111 -17.84 3.30 13.98
N GLY A 112 -16.64 3.32 14.57
CA GLY A 112 -15.95 2.12 15.07
C GLY A 112 -15.31 1.26 13.96
N GLN A 113 -15.13 1.81 12.76
CA GLN A 113 -14.39 1.18 11.68
C GLN A 113 -12.89 1.43 11.88
N GLN A 114 -12.10 0.35 11.85
CA GLN A 114 -10.65 0.42 11.95
C GLN A 114 -10.00 0.42 10.57
N ILE A 115 -8.99 1.27 10.42
CA ILE A 115 -8.21 1.45 9.20
C ILE A 115 -6.75 1.19 9.56
N ILE A 116 -6.08 0.35 8.78
CA ILE A 116 -4.66 0.07 8.98
C ILE A 116 -3.92 0.53 7.73
N LEU A 117 -3.04 1.51 7.90
CA LEU A 117 -2.11 2.01 6.89
C LEU A 117 -0.74 1.36 7.12
N LYS A 118 -0.20 0.65 6.13
CA LYS A 118 1.00 -0.20 6.24
C LYS A 118 2.12 0.28 5.32
N HIS A 119 3.31 -0.26 5.54
CA HIS A 119 4.51 0.01 4.75
C HIS A 119 4.93 1.49 4.77
N LEU A 120 4.68 2.19 5.88
CA LEU A 120 4.95 3.63 6.02
C LEU A 120 6.45 3.91 6.19
N LYS A 121 6.85 5.17 5.99
CA LYS A 121 8.15 5.63 6.49
C LYS A 121 8.16 5.70 8.02
N PHE A 122 9.36 5.82 8.59
CA PHE A 122 9.58 5.82 10.04
C PHE A 122 9.04 7.09 10.73
N ASP A 123 9.00 8.20 10.00
CA ASP A 123 8.62 9.54 10.46
C ASP A 123 7.10 9.73 10.54
N ILE A 124 6.47 8.96 11.42
CA ILE A 124 5.03 9.08 11.71
C ILE A 124 4.84 10.09 12.86
N PRO A 125 4.24 11.27 12.64
CA PRO A 125 4.13 12.33 13.66
C PRO A 125 3.11 12.08 14.78
N CYS A 126 2.09 11.24 14.57
CA CYS A 126 1.00 11.05 15.53
C CYS A 126 1.30 9.97 16.59
N GLN A 127 0.74 10.12 17.78
CA GLN A 127 0.91 9.18 18.90
C GLN A 127 -0.39 8.40 19.16
N VAL A 128 -0.26 7.26 19.85
CA VAL A 128 -1.43 6.48 20.29
C VAL A 128 -2.30 7.35 21.20
N GLY A 129 -3.60 7.39 20.92
CA GLY A 129 -4.57 8.21 21.63
C GLY A 129 -4.87 9.56 20.97
N ASP A 130 -4.05 10.01 20.01
CA ASP A 130 -4.27 11.28 19.32
C ASP A 130 -5.56 11.27 18.51
N TRP A 131 -6.22 12.42 18.46
CA TRP A 131 -7.28 12.70 17.50
C TRP A 131 -6.71 13.49 16.33
N VAL A 132 -6.77 12.90 15.13
CA VAL A 132 -6.37 13.55 13.89
C VAL A 132 -7.60 14.10 13.17
N LYS A 133 -7.52 15.33 12.71
CA LYS A 133 -8.62 15.99 11.99
C LYS A 133 -8.58 15.65 10.51
N LYS A 134 -9.73 15.70 9.84
CA LYS A 134 -9.79 15.63 8.37
C LYS A 134 -8.79 16.60 7.72
N GLY A 135 -8.02 16.11 6.75
CA GLY A 135 -6.98 16.84 6.02
C GLY A 135 -5.65 16.94 6.76
N GLN A 136 -5.56 16.49 8.02
CA GLN A 136 -4.31 16.49 8.77
C GLN A 136 -3.33 15.48 8.18
N PHE A 137 -2.06 15.87 8.06
CA PHE A 137 -0.97 14.98 7.67
C PHE A 137 -0.83 13.82 8.66
N LEU A 138 -0.70 12.60 8.14
CA LEU A 138 -0.61 11.36 8.91
C LEU A 138 0.77 10.75 8.89
N ALA A 139 1.35 10.58 7.70
CA ALA A 139 2.62 9.89 7.48
C ALA A 139 3.05 10.03 6.01
N HIS A 140 4.26 9.56 5.71
CA HIS A 140 4.71 9.34 4.34
C HIS A 140 4.62 7.86 3.95
N VAL A 141 4.27 7.60 2.69
CA VAL A 141 4.36 6.26 2.09
C VAL A 141 5.82 5.82 2.05
N GLY A 142 6.07 4.58 2.46
CA GLY A 142 7.42 4.02 2.52
C GLY A 142 7.51 2.66 1.85
N SER A 143 8.36 1.84 2.46
CA SER A 143 8.72 0.51 1.96
C SER A 143 9.09 -0.46 3.08
N SER A 144 8.75 -0.15 4.33
CA SER A 144 9.02 -1.02 5.47
C SER A 144 8.21 -2.31 5.40
N GLY A 145 8.65 -3.34 6.11
CA GLY A 145 7.98 -4.64 6.14
C GLY A 145 8.15 -5.40 4.82
N ASN A 146 7.22 -6.33 4.58
CA ASN A 146 7.25 -7.20 3.42
C ASN A 146 6.50 -6.58 2.24
N CYS A 147 7.06 -5.51 1.69
CA CYS A 147 6.52 -4.80 0.54
C CYS A 147 7.38 -5.00 -0.71
N HIS A 148 6.82 -5.50 -1.82
CA HIS A 148 7.57 -5.76 -3.06
C HIS A 148 7.89 -4.49 -3.87
N VAL A 149 7.11 -3.43 -3.67
CA VAL A 149 7.26 -2.13 -4.34
C VAL A 149 6.78 -1.04 -3.38
N PRO A 150 7.42 0.14 -3.28
CA PRO A 150 6.89 1.24 -2.49
C PRO A 150 5.42 1.53 -2.83
N GLY A 151 4.59 1.61 -1.79
CA GLY A 151 3.14 1.73 -1.93
C GLY A 151 2.43 1.70 -0.57
N LEU A 152 1.16 2.07 -0.57
CA LEU A 152 0.32 2.09 0.63
C LEU A 152 -0.42 0.77 0.78
N GLY A 153 -0.09 0.01 1.82
CA GLY A 153 -0.97 -1.08 2.26
C GLY A 153 -2.15 -0.52 3.05
N LEU A 154 -3.37 -0.86 2.66
CA LEU A 154 -4.60 -0.44 3.32
C LEU A 154 -5.43 -1.66 3.70
N SER A 155 -5.78 -1.76 4.97
CA SER A 155 -6.78 -2.71 5.46
C SER A 155 -7.90 -1.99 6.17
N VAL A 156 -9.10 -2.52 6.02
CA VAL A 156 -10.29 -2.02 6.71
C VAL A 156 -10.90 -3.17 7.48
N GLU A 157 -11.01 -2.99 8.79
CA GLU A 157 -11.63 -3.92 9.73
C GLU A 157 -12.89 -3.27 10.31
N VAL A 158 -13.99 -4.00 10.32
CA VAL A 158 -15.24 -3.56 10.95
C VAL A 158 -15.38 -4.36 12.24
N LYS A 159 -15.58 -3.68 13.37
CA LYS A 159 -15.84 -4.36 14.64
C LYS A 159 -17.10 -5.22 14.50
N GLN A 160 -17.02 -6.50 14.89
CA GLN A 160 -18.14 -7.44 14.76
C GLN A 160 -19.42 -6.86 15.39
N GLY A 161 -20.53 -6.86 14.64
CA GLY A 161 -21.81 -6.27 15.04
C GLY A 161 -22.36 -5.18 14.12
N LEU A 162 -21.57 -4.71 13.14
CA LEU A 162 -21.99 -3.76 12.11
C LEU A 162 -21.93 -4.43 10.73
N ASP A 163 -23.07 -4.90 10.23
CA ASP A 163 -23.22 -5.37 8.85
C ASP A 163 -23.14 -4.18 7.89
N SER A 164 -21.95 -3.87 7.36
CA SER A 164 -21.82 -2.95 6.22
C SER A 164 -20.46 -2.99 5.52
N ILE A 165 -20.00 -4.18 5.09
CA ILE A 165 -18.98 -4.29 4.03
C ILE A 165 -19.65 -4.16 2.65
N HIS A 166 -20.30 -3.02 2.41
CA HIS A 166 -20.78 -2.62 1.09
C HIS A 166 -20.13 -1.34 0.58
N LEU A 167 -19.40 -0.61 1.43
CA LEU A 167 -18.87 0.72 1.11
C LEU A 167 -17.61 0.73 0.23
N LEU A 168 -16.81 -0.34 0.22
CA LEU A 168 -15.61 -0.44 -0.61
C LEU A 168 -15.94 -0.70 -2.09
N ASN A 169 -16.91 -1.58 -2.37
CA ASN A 169 -17.25 -1.96 -3.75
C ASN A 169 -18.26 -1.02 -4.43
N THR A 170 -19.17 -0.38 -3.69
CA THR A 170 -20.20 0.49 -4.31
C THR A 170 -19.68 1.90 -4.63
N LYS A 171 -18.74 2.45 -3.85
CA LYS A 171 -18.22 3.82 -4.07
C LYS A 171 -17.00 3.92 -4.98
N LEU A 172 -16.29 2.82 -5.26
CA LEU A 172 -15.37 2.74 -6.39
C LEU A 172 -16.10 2.71 -7.75
N ARG A 173 -17.41 2.40 -7.73
CA ARG A 173 -18.26 2.20 -8.91
C ARG A 173 -19.11 3.42 -9.27
N ASN A 174 -19.41 4.30 -8.31
CA ASN A 174 -20.25 5.48 -8.52
C ASN A 174 -19.49 6.78 -8.22
N GLY A 175 -19.08 7.50 -9.26
CA GLY A 175 -19.24 8.95 -9.31
C GLY A 175 -18.00 9.83 -9.39
N ASP A 176 -16.95 9.58 -8.62
CA ASP A 176 -15.73 10.42 -8.59
C ASP A 176 -14.49 9.52 -8.42
N GLN A 177 -14.18 8.74 -9.44
CA GLN A 177 -12.90 8.01 -9.45
C GLN A 177 -11.76 9.03 -9.56
N PRO A 178 -10.73 8.99 -8.68
CA PRO A 178 -9.43 9.48 -9.06
C PRO A 178 -8.90 8.54 -10.16
N ASP A 179 -9.29 8.75 -11.42
CA ASP A 179 -8.99 7.91 -12.60
C ASP A 179 -8.41 6.54 -12.23
N LEU A 180 -9.25 5.69 -11.60
CA LEU A 180 -8.83 4.37 -11.16
C LEU A 180 -8.77 3.52 -12.41
N TYR A 181 -7.65 3.65 -13.12
CA TYR A 181 -7.31 2.88 -14.28
C TYR A 181 -7.50 1.40 -13.94
N LYS A 182 -8.44 0.76 -14.63
CA LYS A 182 -8.62 -0.69 -14.54
C LYS A 182 -7.25 -1.34 -14.76
N PRO A 183 -6.79 -2.23 -13.87
CA PRO A 183 -5.43 -2.72 -13.90
C PRO A 183 -5.21 -3.47 -15.22
N GLN A 184 -4.47 -2.86 -16.16
CA GLN A 184 -3.59 -3.67 -16.99
C GLN A 184 -2.43 -4.05 -16.10
N GLN A 185 -2.58 -5.14 -15.33
CA GLN A 185 -1.39 -5.86 -14.91
C GLN A 185 -0.61 -6.12 -16.20
N SER A 186 0.64 -5.64 -16.28
CA SER A 186 1.43 -5.92 -17.47
C SER A 186 1.51 -7.44 -17.58
N LYS A 187 1.12 -8.02 -18.72
CA LYS A 187 1.19 -9.48 -18.94
C LYS A 187 2.56 -10.06 -18.54
N ALA A 188 3.63 -9.27 -18.70
CA ALA A 188 4.98 -9.60 -18.26
C ALA A 188 5.07 -9.92 -16.75
N PHE A 189 4.39 -9.17 -15.89
CA PHE A 189 4.42 -9.36 -14.43
C PHE A 189 3.62 -10.60 -14.01
N THR A 190 2.48 -10.86 -14.66
CA THR A 190 1.67 -12.06 -14.44
C THR A 190 2.45 -13.31 -14.84
N ASN A 191 3.08 -13.31 -16.03
CA ASN A 191 3.86 -14.45 -16.52
C ASN A 191 5.10 -14.71 -15.63
N LEU A 192 5.85 -13.68 -15.24
CA LEU A 192 7.03 -13.85 -14.37
C LEU A 192 6.64 -14.36 -12.97
N TRP A 193 5.48 -13.96 -12.46
CA TRP A 193 4.96 -14.49 -11.21
C TRP A 193 4.61 -15.98 -11.34
N GLU A 194 3.88 -16.38 -12.38
CA GLU A 194 3.54 -17.79 -12.64
C GLU A 194 4.81 -18.66 -12.74
N MET A 195 5.82 -18.19 -13.47
CA MET A 195 7.13 -18.85 -13.59
C MET A 195 7.86 -19.01 -12.24
N SER A 196 7.64 -18.10 -11.27
CA SER A 196 8.25 -18.21 -9.94
C SER A 196 7.57 -19.21 -9.01
N GLN A 197 6.32 -19.57 -9.31
CA GLN A 197 5.55 -20.54 -8.52
C GLN A 197 5.73 -21.98 -9.03
N GLU A 198 6.25 -22.15 -10.25
CA GLU A 198 6.71 -23.46 -10.72
C GLU A 198 7.92 -23.89 -9.89
N LYS A 199 7.70 -24.87 -9.00
CA LYS A 199 8.80 -25.54 -8.32
C LYS A 199 9.72 -26.14 -9.38
N PRO A 200 11.05 -26.00 -9.27
CA PRO A 200 11.95 -26.74 -10.12
C PRO A 200 11.64 -28.23 -9.96
N GLN A 201 11.29 -28.89 -11.06
CA GLN A 201 11.27 -30.35 -11.08
C GLN A 201 12.74 -30.78 -10.98
N ILE A 202 13.11 -31.26 -9.79
CA ILE A 202 14.37 -31.96 -9.53
C ILE A 202 14.08 -33.45 -9.63
#